data_AF-A0A969TM45-F1
#
_entry.id   AF-A0A969TM45-F1
#
_cell.length_a   1.000
_cell.length_b   1.000
_cell.length_c   1.000
_cell.angle_alpha   90.00
_cell.angle_beta   90.00
_cell.angle_gamma   90.00
#
_symmetry.space_group_name_H-M   'P 1'
#
loop_
_entity.id
_entity.type
_entity.pdbx_description
1 polymer ?
#
loop_
_entity_poly.entity_id
_entity_poly.type
_entity_poly.pdbx_seq_one_letter_code
_entity_poly.pdbx_strand_id
1 'polypeptide(L)'
;MLQRVVVDPANIKPPWILLTSEQQHYLSRVLRLTVGDRFIAMDGQGQSWIASLVHPDPPNQLRAQILESVLTQTELPIAVTLVIALPKGNTFDEVVRQVTELGVSSIAPVISDRTLLNPSPPKLERWQRIAQEAAEQSERQIVPTLLPPIPL
;
A
#
# COMPACT_ATOMS: atom_id res chain seq x y z
N MET A 1 0.96 13.07 -14.23
CA MET A 1 1.02 11.71 -13.66
C MET A 1 -0.11 11.58 -12.66
N LEU A 2 -0.86 10.46 -12.68
CA LEU A 2 -1.96 10.25 -11.72
C LEU A 2 -1.39 9.75 -10.39
N GLN A 3 -1.98 10.22 -9.29
CA GLN A 3 -1.62 9.77 -7.94
C GLN A 3 -2.16 8.36 -7.70
N ARG A 4 -1.42 7.54 -6.94
CA ARG A 4 -1.77 6.14 -6.66
C ARG A 4 -2.21 6.02 -5.21
N VAL A 5 -3.28 5.28 -4.96
CA VAL A 5 -3.81 5.00 -3.62
C VAL A 5 -4.13 3.53 -3.52
N VAL A 6 -3.58 2.87 -2.51
CA VAL A 6 -3.94 1.50 -2.15
C VAL A 6 -5.28 1.51 -1.44
N VAL A 7 -6.16 0.60 -1.86
CA VAL A 7 -7.51 0.42 -1.34
C VAL A 7 -7.70 -1.02 -0.93
N ASP A 8 -8.37 -1.23 0.21
CA ASP A 8 -8.79 -2.55 0.63
C ASP A 8 -9.64 -3.21 -0.47
N PRO A 9 -9.30 -4.43 -0.93
CA PRO A 9 -10.06 -5.16 -1.93
C PRO A 9 -11.56 -5.27 -1.61
N ALA A 10 -11.95 -5.35 -0.33
CA ALA A 10 -13.34 -5.40 0.11
C ALA A 10 -14.13 -4.12 -0.21
N ASN A 11 -13.44 -3.01 -0.43
CA ASN A 11 -14.03 -1.73 -0.80
C ASN A 11 -14.18 -1.56 -2.32
N ILE A 12 -13.67 -2.48 -3.13
CA ILE A 12 -13.77 -2.48 -4.59
C ILE A 12 -15.06 -3.21 -4.97
N LYS A 13 -16.10 -2.45 -5.31
CA LYS A 13 -17.43 -2.95 -5.65
C LYS A 13 -17.86 -2.37 -6.98
N PRO A 14 -17.40 -2.92 -8.12
CA PRO A 14 -17.65 -2.35 -9.44
C PRO A 14 -19.13 -1.98 -9.66
N PRO A 15 -19.43 -0.79 -10.21
CA PRO A 15 -18.49 0.17 -10.80
C PRO A 15 -17.86 1.16 -9.78
N TRP A 16 -17.94 0.88 -8.48
CA TRP A 16 -17.55 1.80 -7.41
C TRP A 16 -16.34 1.32 -6.61
N ILE A 17 -15.61 2.27 -6.06
CA ILE A 17 -14.61 2.07 -5.00
C ILE A 17 -15.06 2.87 -3.79
N LEU A 18 -15.29 2.21 -2.66
CA LEU A 18 -15.63 2.88 -1.41
C LEU A 18 -14.36 3.42 -0.77
N LEU A 19 -14.34 4.73 -0.46
CA LEU A 19 -13.17 5.36 0.13
C LEU A 19 -13.31 5.44 1.65
N THR A 20 -12.23 5.15 2.36
CA THR A 20 -12.18 5.41 3.81
C THR A 20 -12.09 6.91 4.09
N SER A 21 -12.41 7.33 5.31
CA SER A 21 -12.26 8.74 5.72
C SER A 21 -10.82 9.24 5.57
N GLU A 22 -9.82 8.38 5.80
CA GLU A 22 -8.40 8.72 5.64
C GLU A 22 -8.05 8.94 4.16
N GLN A 23 -8.47 8.02 3.27
CA GLN A 23 -8.24 8.15 1.83
C GLN A 23 -8.93 9.39 1.28
N GLN A 24 -10.17 9.66 1.70
CA GLN A 24 -10.87 10.88 1.31
C GLN A 24 -10.13 12.14 1.76
N HIS A 25 -9.70 12.18 3.01
CA HIS A 25 -8.94 13.31 3.53
C HIS A 25 -7.64 13.49 2.73
N TYR A 26 -6.91 12.41 2.47
CA TYR A 26 -5.71 12.43 1.65
C TYR A 26 -5.97 12.98 0.24
N LEU A 27 -6.95 12.41 -0.48
CA LEU A 27 -7.28 12.83 -1.85
C LEU A 27 -7.75 14.29 -1.92
N SER A 28 -8.59 14.75 -0.99
CA SER A 28 -9.20 16.09 -1.03
C SER A 28 -8.38 17.20 -0.37
N ARG A 29 -7.65 16.90 0.72
CA ARG A 29 -6.90 17.92 1.49
C ARG A 29 -5.43 17.93 1.15
N VAL A 30 -4.83 16.75 0.94
CA VAL A 30 -3.39 16.64 0.64
C VAL A 30 -3.18 16.78 -0.86
N LEU A 31 -3.85 15.95 -1.67
CA LEU A 31 -3.73 15.99 -3.13
C LEU A 31 -4.63 17.04 -3.79
N ARG A 32 -5.58 17.61 -3.04
CA ARG A 32 -6.50 18.68 -3.50
C ARG A 32 -7.32 18.29 -4.73
N LEU A 33 -7.63 17.01 -4.87
CA LEU A 33 -8.49 16.50 -5.92
C LEU A 33 -9.95 16.92 -5.66
N THR A 34 -10.65 17.22 -6.73
CA THR A 34 -12.05 17.62 -6.79
C THR A 34 -12.87 16.57 -7.55
N VAL A 35 -14.20 16.72 -7.55
CA VAL A 35 -15.08 15.80 -8.29
C VAL A 35 -14.75 15.86 -9.78
N GLY A 36 -14.61 14.69 -10.41
CA GLY A 36 -14.17 14.54 -11.79
C GLY A 36 -12.66 14.32 -11.95
N ASP A 37 -11.86 14.64 -10.92
CA ASP A 37 -10.42 14.37 -10.95
C ASP A 37 -10.15 12.87 -10.83
N ARG A 38 -9.08 12.44 -11.52
CA ARG A 38 -8.70 11.05 -11.64
C ARG A 38 -7.53 10.71 -10.73
N PHE A 39 -7.52 9.48 -10.25
CA PHE A 39 -6.41 8.85 -9.56
C PHE A 39 -6.36 7.36 -9.92
N ILE A 40 -5.27 6.69 -9.56
CA ILE A 40 -5.15 5.24 -9.69
C ILE A 40 -5.48 4.63 -8.34
N ALA A 41 -6.52 3.82 -8.29
CA ALA A 41 -6.79 2.93 -7.17
C ALA A 41 -6.10 1.59 -7.44
N MET A 42 -5.43 1.02 -6.44
CA MET A 42 -4.80 -0.30 -6.55
C MET A 42 -5.15 -1.17 -5.35
N ASP A 43 -5.30 -2.47 -5.56
CA ASP A 43 -5.67 -3.43 -4.51
C ASP A 43 -4.48 -3.97 -3.70
N GLY A 44 -3.26 -3.57 -4.08
CA GLY A 44 -2.02 -4.07 -3.49
C GLY A 44 -1.72 -5.54 -3.78
N GLN A 45 -2.50 -6.19 -4.65
CA GLN A 45 -2.41 -7.60 -5.02
C GLN A 45 -2.18 -7.81 -6.52
N GLY A 46 -1.87 -6.74 -7.25
CA GLY A 46 -1.55 -6.79 -8.68
C GLY A 46 -2.59 -6.14 -9.60
N GLN A 47 -3.72 -5.67 -9.08
CA GLN A 47 -4.73 -4.98 -9.88
C GLN A 47 -4.78 -3.50 -9.56
N SER A 48 -5.01 -2.70 -10.60
CA SER A 48 -5.28 -1.28 -10.46
C SER A 48 -6.25 -0.76 -11.51
N TRP A 49 -6.85 0.38 -11.20
CA TRP A 49 -7.89 1.02 -11.99
C TRP A 49 -7.69 2.52 -12.00
N ILE A 50 -7.97 3.16 -13.12
CA ILE A 50 -8.21 4.60 -13.15
C ILE A 50 -9.61 4.82 -12.59
N ALA A 51 -9.69 5.62 -11.53
CA ALA A 51 -10.91 5.97 -10.85
C ALA A 51 -11.12 7.49 -10.84
N SER A 52 -12.38 7.92 -10.89
CA SER A 52 -12.77 9.33 -10.82
C SER A 52 -13.50 9.61 -9.51
N LEU A 53 -13.13 10.68 -8.81
CA LEU A 53 -13.89 11.13 -7.64
C LEU A 53 -15.29 11.56 -8.05
N VAL A 54 -16.31 11.07 -7.34
CA VAL A 54 -17.70 11.48 -7.54
C VAL A 54 -18.26 12.15 -6.28
N HIS A 55 -19.37 12.88 -6.44
CA HIS A 55 -20.08 13.43 -5.30
C HIS A 55 -20.55 12.31 -4.35
N PRO A 56 -20.54 12.55 -3.02
CA PRO A 56 -21.17 11.64 -2.06
C PRO A 56 -22.66 11.50 -2.38
N ASP A 57 -23.11 10.27 -2.60
CA ASP A 57 -24.53 9.95 -2.76
C ASP A 57 -24.77 8.49 -2.30
N PRO A 58 -25.39 8.27 -1.13
CA PRO A 58 -25.97 9.26 -0.19
C PRO A 58 -24.91 10.15 0.50
N PRO A 59 -25.32 11.30 1.08
CA PRO A 59 -24.42 12.15 1.87
C PRO A 59 -23.73 11.31 2.96
N ASN A 60 -22.40 11.39 3.02
CA ASN A 60 -21.47 10.59 3.84
C ASN A 60 -20.96 9.25 3.27
N GLN A 61 -21.40 8.83 2.07
CA GLN A 61 -20.78 7.70 1.38
C GLN A 61 -19.97 8.18 0.19
N LEU A 62 -18.70 8.51 0.43
CA LEU A 62 -17.79 8.90 -0.63
C LEU A 62 -17.24 7.67 -1.34
N ARG A 63 -17.37 7.72 -2.66
CA ARG A 63 -16.95 6.67 -3.58
C ARG A 63 -16.21 7.29 -4.74
N ALA A 64 -15.42 6.48 -5.42
CA ALA A 64 -14.89 6.79 -6.74
C ALA A 64 -15.53 5.86 -7.76
N GLN A 65 -15.72 6.33 -8.99
CA GLN A 65 -16.18 5.51 -10.10
C GLN A 65 -14.97 4.88 -10.81
N ILE A 66 -14.99 3.57 -11.01
CA ILE A 66 -14.03 2.86 -11.85
C ILE A 66 -14.29 3.23 -13.31
N LEU A 67 -13.27 3.75 -13.98
CA LEU A 67 -13.32 4.10 -15.40
C LEU A 67 -12.75 2.97 -16.27
N GLU A 68 -11.56 2.47 -15.93
CA GLU A 68 -10.88 1.41 -16.67
C GLU A 68 -9.84 0.70 -15.79
N SER A 69 -9.52 -0.55 -16.14
CA SER A 69 -8.41 -1.30 -15.56
C SER A 69 -7.06 -0.83 -16.12
N VAL A 70 -6.05 -0.75 -15.26
CA VAL A 70 -4.67 -0.42 -15.66
C VAL A 70 -3.84 -1.70 -15.67
N LEU A 71 -3.23 -2.00 -16.81
CA LEU A 71 -2.21 -3.03 -16.91
C LEU A 71 -0.83 -2.37 -16.75
N THR A 72 -0.14 -2.71 -15.67
CA THR A 72 1.21 -2.20 -15.40
C THR A 72 2.16 -3.37 -15.23
N GLN A 73 3.30 -3.35 -15.93
CA GLN A 73 4.37 -4.34 -15.81
C GLN A 73 5.55 -3.75 -15.01
N THR A 74 5.31 -3.40 -13.74
CA THR A 74 6.33 -2.87 -12.83
C THR A 74 6.89 -3.91 -11.86
N GLU A 75 6.26 -5.09 -11.76
CA GLU A 75 6.68 -6.15 -10.86
C GLU A 75 7.83 -6.98 -11.45
N LEU A 76 8.66 -7.54 -10.57
CA LEU A 76 9.69 -8.49 -10.96
C LEU A 76 9.08 -9.76 -11.57
N PRO A 77 9.78 -10.42 -12.52
CA PRO A 77 9.33 -11.69 -13.09
C PRO A 77 9.44 -12.88 -12.11
N ILE A 78 9.98 -12.64 -10.91
CA ILE A 78 10.19 -13.63 -9.86
C ILE A 78 9.69 -13.09 -8.53
N ALA A 79 9.15 -13.97 -7.68
CA ALA A 79 8.79 -13.61 -6.31
C ALA A 79 10.04 -13.67 -5.41
N VAL A 80 10.34 -12.56 -4.74
CA VAL A 80 11.48 -12.46 -3.81
C VAL A 80 10.95 -12.31 -2.39
N THR A 81 11.37 -13.19 -1.50
CA THR A 81 11.15 -13.06 -0.05
C THR A 81 12.44 -12.66 0.62
N LEU A 82 12.47 -11.48 1.24
CA LEU A 82 13.62 -11.04 2.04
C LEU A 82 13.49 -11.57 3.47
N VAL A 83 14.37 -12.47 3.86
CA VAL A 83 14.54 -12.88 5.26
C VAL A 83 15.64 -12.03 5.88
N ILE A 84 15.33 -11.29 6.95
CA ILE A 84 16.28 -10.35 7.54
C ILE A 84 16.16 -10.28 9.06
N ALA A 85 17.30 -10.33 9.75
CA ALA A 85 17.34 -10.11 11.19
C ALA A 85 17.01 -8.65 11.52
N LEU A 86 16.14 -8.42 12.52
CA LEU A 86 15.72 -7.07 12.86
C LEU A 86 16.91 -6.18 13.26
N PRO A 87 17.21 -5.10 12.51
CA PRO A 87 18.31 -4.21 12.82
C PRO A 87 18.00 -3.41 14.10
N LYS A 88 19.06 -2.91 14.76
CA LYS A 88 18.89 -2.06 15.94
C LYS A 88 18.26 -0.72 15.57
N GLY A 89 17.42 -0.18 16.45
CA GLY A 89 16.81 1.13 16.30
C GLY A 89 15.66 1.16 15.29
N ASN A 90 15.61 2.22 14.48
CA ASN A 90 14.53 2.51 13.52
C ASN A 90 14.92 2.27 12.06
N THR A 91 16.08 1.67 11.80
CA THR A 91 16.59 1.42 10.43
C THR A 91 15.68 0.49 9.63
N PHE A 92 14.87 -0.34 10.28
CA PHE A 92 13.98 -1.27 9.59
C PHE A 92 12.93 -0.57 8.73
N ASP A 93 12.50 0.64 9.12
CA ASP A 93 11.59 1.46 8.33
C ASP A 93 12.15 1.76 6.93
N GLU A 94 13.45 2.11 6.88
CA GLU A 94 14.14 2.35 5.61
C GLU A 94 14.33 1.08 4.80
N VAL A 95 14.61 -0.05 5.47
CA VAL A 95 14.66 -1.36 4.81
C VAL A 95 13.33 -1.67 4.16
N VAL A 96 12.21 -1.56 4.88
CA VAL A 96 10.86 -1.84 4.35
C VAL A 96 10.58 -0.99 3.12
N ARG A 97 10.89 0.31 3.16
CA ARG A 97 10.72 1.20 2.01
C ARG A 97 11.57 0.74 0.82
N GLN A 98 12.88 0.62 0.99
CA GLN A 98 13.81 0.33 -0.11
C GLN A 98 13.54 -1.02 -0.76
N VAL A 99 13.28 -2.05 0.05
CA VAL A 99 13.05 -3.40 -0.50
C VAL A 99 11.68 -3.48 -1.20
N THR A 100 10.71 -2.68 -0.74
CA THR A 100 9.45 -2.50 -1.48
C THR A 100 9.71 -1.88 -2.85
N GLU A 101 10.46 -0.79 -2.92
CA GLU A 101 10.82 -0.13 -4.18
C GLU A 101 11.60 -1.04 -5.14
N LEU A 102 12.42 -1.96 -4.59
CA LEU A 102 13.17 -2.95 -5.36
C LEU A 102 12.34 -4.16 -5.84
N GLY A 103 11.04 -4.22 -5.54
CA GLY A 103 10.15 -5.26 -6.04
C GLY A 103 10.07 -6.53 -5.18
N VAL A 104 10.51 -6.47 -3.91
CA VAL A 104 10.32 -7.60 -2.99
C VAL A 104 8.83 -7.91 -2.82
N SER A 105 8.48 -9.19 -2.81
CA SER A 105 7.09 -9.67 -2.67
C SER A 105 6.71 -9.90 -1.21
N SER A 106 7.67 -10.30 -0.38
CA SER A 106 7.46 -10.58 1.05
C SER A 106 8.68 -10.21 1.89
N ILE A 107 8.45 -9.72 3.11
CA ILE A 107 9.49 -9.41 4.09
C ILE A 107 9.26 -10.28 5.32
N ALA A 108 10.25 -11.10 5.66
CA ALA A 108 10.25 -12.00 6.80
C ALA A 108 11.27 -11.51 7.84
N PRO A 109 10.85 -10.70 8.82
CA PRO A 109 11.72 -10.33 9.92
C PRO A 109 12.02 -11.56 10.78
N VAL A 110 13.28 -11.74 11.18
CA VAL A 110 13.69 -12.81 12.10
C VAL A 110 14.31 -12.25 13.39
N ILE A 111 14.05 -12.94 14.48
CA ILE A 111 14.63 -12.68 15.80
C ILE A 111 15.78 -13.67 15.98
N SER A 112 17.01 -13.17 15.92
CA SER A 112 18.25 -13.93 16.15
C SER A 112 18.76 -13.73 17.58
N ASP A 113 19.75 -14.51 18.00
CA ASP A 113 20.41 -14.39 19.32
C ASP A 113 20.87 -12.97 19.69
N ARG A 114 21.20 -12.14 18.67
CA ARG A 114 21.67 -10.76 18.86
C ARG A 114 20.58 -9.71 18.62
N THR A 115 19.36 -10.14 18.33
CA THR A 115 18.21 -9.27 18.13
C THR A 115 17.69 -8.79 19.48
N LEU A 116 17.71 -7.48 19.70
CA LEU A 116 17.27 -6.86 20.95
C LEU A 116 15.81 -6.37 20.91
N LEU A 117 15.16 -6.48 19.75
CA LEU A 117 13.84 -5.92 19.49
C LEU A 117 12.81 -7.04 19.34
N ASN A 118 11.75 -6.96 20.13
CA ASN A 118 10.50 -7.66 19.84
C ASN A 118 9.48 -6.59 19.38
N PRO A 119 9.10 -6.55 18.08
CA PRO A 119 8.27 -5.47 17.58
C PRO A 119 6.83 -5.60 18.10
N SER A 120 6.30 -4.48 18.60
CA SER A 120 4.92 -4.40 19.06
C SER A 120 3.96 -4.33 17.87
N PRO A 121 2.65 -4.65 18.06
CA PRO A 121 1.66 -4.53 16.98
C PRO A 121 1.63 -3.15 16.29
N PRO A 122 1.71 -2.01 17.00
CA PRO A 122 1.79 -0.70 16.35
C PRO A 122 3.02 -0.51 15.45
N LYS A 123 4.12 -1.20 15.76
CA LYS A 123 5.34 -1.15 14.93
C LYS A 123 5.15 -1.93 13.64
N LEU A 124 4.44 -3.07 13.69
CA LEU A 124 4.06 -3.84 12.50
C LEU A 124 3.10 -3.03 11.60
N GLU A 125 2.08 -2.39 12.18
CA GLU A 125 1.15 -1.51 11.45
C GLU A 125 1.88 -0.35 10.77
N ARG A 126 2.84 0.27 11.46
CA ARG A 126 3.69 1.31 10.88
C ARG A 126 4.49 0.80 9.68
N TRP A 127 5.09 -0.38 9.77
CA TRP A 127 5.84 -0.95 8.65
C TRP A 127 4.93 -1.32 7.48
N GLN A 128 3.74 -1.84 7.75
CA GLN A 128 2.74 -2.08 6.71
C GLN A 128 2.37 -0.78 5.97
N ARG A 129 2.18 0.33 6.71
CA ARG A 129 1.93 1.65 6.12
C ARG A 129 3.10 2.13 5.26
N ILE A 130 4.34 1.95 5.72
CA ILE A 130 5.54 2.30 4.94
C ILE A 130 5.61 1.49 3.64
N ALA A 131 5.33 0.18 3.69
CA ALA A 131 5.27 -0.67 2.50
C ALA A 131 4.18 -0.20 1.52
N GLN A 132 3.01 0.19 2.03
CA GLN A 132 1.94 0.73 1.20
C GLN A 132 2.35 2.03 0.50
N GLU A 133 2.86 3.01 1.26
CA GLU A 133 3.31 4.30 0.73
C GLU A 133 4.46 4.11 -0.28
N ALA A 134 5.40 3.21 0.00
CA ALA A 134 6.49 2.89 -0.93
C ALA A 134 5.98 2.26 -2.22
N ALA A 135 5.00 1.34 -2.16
CA ALA A 135 4.39 0.75 -3.35
C ALA A 135 3.63 1.79 -4.20
N GLU A 136 2.91 2.72 -3.56
CA GLU A 136 2.24 3.83 -4.22
C GLU A 136 3.23 4.75 -4.96
N GLN A 137 4.36 5.10 -4.33
CA GLN A 137 5.37 6.00 -4.91
C GLN A 137 6.24 5.33 -5.99
N SER A 138 6.48 4.02 -5.88
CA SER A 138 7.30 3.24 -6.84
C SER A 138 6.48 2.62 -7.98
N GLU A 139 5.22 3.01 -8.12
CA GLU A 139 4.30 2.52 -9.17
C GLU A 139 4.12 0.99 -9.18
N ARG A 140 4.36 0.34 -8.04
CA ARG A 140 4.09 -1.08 -7.88
C ARG A 140 2.59 -1.34 -7.88
N GLN A 141 2.23 -2.56 -8.24
CA GLN A 141 0.87 -3.08 -8.12
C GLN A 141 0.70 -3.95 -6.87
N ILE A 142 1.82 -4.42 -6.31
CA ILE A 142 1.85 -5.29 -5.15
C ILE A 142 2.43 -4.53 -3.96
N VAL A 143 1.71 -4.57 -2.83
CA VAL A 143 2.26 -4.20 -1.53
C VAL A 143 2.89 -5.46 -0.92
N PRO A 144 4.18 -5.46 -0.55
CA PRO A 144 4.81 -6.66 -0.02
C PRO A 144 4.13 -7.13 1.25
N THR A 145 4.03 -8.45 1.40
CA THR A 145 3.51 -9.04 2.63
C THR A 145 4.57 -8.97 3.73
N LEU A 146 4.26 -8.28 4.84
CA LEU A 146 5.07 -8.36 6.04
C LEU A 146 4.63 -9.56 6.88
N LEU A 147 5.52 -10.54 7.01
CA LEU A 147 5.28 -11.72 7.85
C LEU A 147 5.51 -11.38 9.34
N PRO A 148 4.83 -12.08 10.26
CA PRO A 148 5.13 -11.95 11.67
C PRO A 148 6.60 -12.35 11.93
N PRO A 149 7.28 -11.69 12.88
CA PRO A 149 8.63 -12.06 13.23
C PRO A 149 8.70 -13.48 13.78
N ILE A 150 9.63 -14.28 13.24
CA ILE A 150 9.87 -15.65 13.70
C ILE A 150 11.27 -15.77 14.32
N PRO A 151 11.46 -16.64 15.33
CA PRO A 151 12.79 -17.03 15.78
C PRO A 151 13.57 -17.69 14.63
N LEU A 152 14.87 -17.43 14.56
CA LEU A 152 15.80 -18.15 13.67
C LEU A 152 16.39 -19.37 14.39
#